data_AF-A0AAV0VVJ2-F1
#
_entry.id   AF-A0AAV0VVJ2-F1
#
_cell.length_a   1.000
_cell.length_b   1.000
_cell.length_c   1.000
_cell.angle_alpha   90.00
_cell.angle_beta   90.00
_cell.angle_gamma   90.00
#
_symmetry.space_group_name_H-M   'P 1'
#
loop_
_entity.id
_entity.type
_entity.pdbx_description
1 polymer ?
#
loop_
_entity_poly.entity_id
_entity_poly.type
_entity_poly.pdbx_seq_one_letter_code
_entity_poly.pdbx_strand_id
1 'polypeptide(L)'
;MTELTDMDVDNYFSSYGDLEVHKLMIQDTARTEAYKNAILSSRSVFEGKIVLDVGAGTGILSIFCAQAGATKVFAVEASKTAEGWPDS
;
A
#
# COMPACT_ATOMS: atom_id res chain seq x y z
N MET A 1 18.87 26.32 8.29
CA MET A 1 19.08 24.86 8.21
C MET A 1 18.84 24.36 9.61
N THR A 2 17.62 23.96 9.92
CA THR A 2 17.22 23.48 11.25
C THR A 2 17.50 21.99 11.29
N GLU A 3 18.38 21.56 12.19
CA GLU A 3 18.61 20.13 12.43
C GLU A 3 17.39 19.54 13.13
N LEU A 4 16.85 18.45 12.57
CA LEU A 4 15.76 17.69 13.17
C LEU A 4 16.33 16.94 14.38
N THR A 5 15.67 17.07 15.53
CA THR A 5 16.12 16.43 16.77
C THR A 5 15.61 15.00 16.82
N ASP A 6 16.29 14.09 17.54
CA ASP A 6 15.84 12.70 17.72
C ASP A 6 14.41 12.62 18.30
N MET A 7 13.99 13.63 19.06
CA MET A 7 12.61 13.79 19.55
C MET A 7 11.58 14.03 18.43
N ASP A 8 11.96 14.67 17.33
CA ASP A 8 11.07 14.90 16.17
C ASP A 8 10.86 13.61 15.38
N VAL A 9 11.89 12.75 15.31
CA VAL A 9 11.83 11.44 14.67
C VAL A 9 10.97 10.49 15.49
N ASP A 10 11.17 10.44 16.81
CA ASP A 10 10.36 9.63 17.72
C ASP A 10 8.90 10.06 17.73
N ASN A 11 8.61 11.37 17.66
CA ASN A 11 7.23 11.87 17.51
C ASN A 11 6.61 11.51 16.16
N TYR A 12 7.40 11.52 15.07
CA TYR A 12 6.94 11.06 13.75
C TYR A 12 6.56 9.58 13.77
N PHE A 13 7.42 8.71 14.31
CA PHE A 13 7.13 7.27 14.43
C PHE A 13 6.03 6.95 15.44
N SER A 14 5.93 7.72 16.54
CA SER A 14 4.84 7.61 17.51
C SER A 14 3.48 7.96 16.89
N SER A 15 3.43 8.94 16.00
CA SER A 15 2.19 9.32 15.30
C SER A 15 1.69 8.26 14.31
N TYR A 16 2.57 7.38 13.82
CA TYR A 16 2.23 6.21 13.01
C TYR A 16 1.80 5.00 13.84
N GLY A 17 2.04 5.00 15.16
CA GLY A 17 1.58 3.96 16.08
C GLY A 17 0.10 4.07 16.46
N ASP A 18 -0.55 5.21 16.13
CA ASP A 18 -1.94 5.44 16.47
C ASP A 18 -2.87 4.77 15.46
N LEU A 19 -3.67 3.84 15.98
CA LEU A 19 -4.71 3.08 15.29
C LEU A 19 -5.70 3.99 14.50
N GLU A 20 -5.78 5.28 14.84
CA GLU A 20 -6.62 6.29 14.19
C GLU A 20 -6.10 6.74 12.80
N VAL A 21 -4.79 6.81 12.57
CA VAL A 21 -4.24 7.19 11.25
C VAL A 21 -4.44 6.05 10.24
N HIS A 22 -4.28 4.80 10.68
CA HIS A 22 -4.61 3.62 9.89
C HIS A 22 -6.11 3.52 9.58
N LYS A 23 -6.99 3.94 10.50
CA LYS A 23 -8.45 3.98 10.29
C LYS A 23 -8.87 5.05 9.27
N LEU A 24 -8.22 6.21 9.26
CA LEU A 24 -8.44 7.25 8.25
C LEU A 24 -8.04 6.78 6.84
N MET A 25 -6.97 5.98 6.73
CA MET A 25 -6.50 5.43 5.45
C MET A 25 -7.36 4.25 4.94
N ILE A 26 -8.00 3.48 5.83
CA ILE A 26 -8.96 2.43 5.47
C ILE A 26 -10.33 3.03 5.10
N GLN A 27 -10.70 4.19 5.65
CA GLN A 27 -11.92 4.94 5.32
C GLN A 27 -11.79 5.82 4.06
N ASP A 28 -10.61 5.88 3.43
CA ASP A 28 -10.44 6.53 2.14
C ASP A 28 -10.92 5.63 0.99
N THR A 29 -12.24 5.43 0.97
CA THR A 29 -12.95 4.71 -0.08
C THR A 29 -12.79 5.41 -1.42
N ALA A 30 -12.67 6.73 -1.44
CA ALA A 30 -12.53 7.52 -2.66
C ALA A 30 -11.21 7.22 -3.37
N ARG A 31 -10.08 7.19 -2.64
CA ARG A 31 -8.77 6.79 -3.18
C ARG A 31 -8.78 5.34 -3.64
N THR A 32 -9.30 4.43 -2.82
CA THR A 32 -9.31 2.99 -3.13
C THR A 32 -10.17 2.70 -4.36
N GLU A 33 -11.36 3.30 -4.46
CA GLU A 33 -12.24 3.17 -5.63
C GLU A 33 -11.66 3.87 -6.86
N ALA A 34 -10.96 5.00 -6.72
CA ALA A 34 -10.29 5.63 -7.84
C ALA A 34 -9.22 4.71 -8.46
N TYR A 35 -8.35 4.12 -7.64
CA TYR A 35 -7.34 3.17 -8.12
C TYR A 35 -7.97 1.90 -8.71
N LYS A 36 -8.96 1.33 -8.02
CA LYS A 36 -9.71 0.16 -8.51
C LYS A 36 -10.32 0.44 -9.89
N ASN A 37 -11.01 1.56 -10.05
CA ASN A 37 -11.64 1.93 -11.30
C ASN A 37 -10.60 2.19 -12.40
N ALA A 38 -9.50 2.89 -12.10
CA ALA A 38 -8.43 3.13 -13.06
C ALA A 38 -7.78 1.81 -13.55
N ILE A 39 -7.48 0.89 -12.64
CA ILE A 39 -6.85 -0.39 -12.95
C ILE A 39 -7.81 -1.30 -13.74
N LEU A 40 -9.04 -1.48 -13.26
CA LEU A 40 -10.01 -2.37 -13.89
C LEU A 40 -10.52 -1.83 -15.24
N SER A 41 -10.66 -0.51 -15.40
CA SER A 41 -10.98 0.09 -16.71
C SER A 41 -9.84 0.00 -17.71
N SER A 42 -8.61 -0.16 -17.24
CA SER A 42 -7.39 -0.29 -18.06
C SER A 42 -6.91 -1.74 -18.15
N ARG A 43 -7.82 -2.72 -18.08
CA ARG A 43 -7.50 -4.16 -18.03
C ARG A 43 -6.49 -4.61 -19.08
N SER A 44 -6.57 -4.09 -20.31
CA SER A 44 -5.66 -4.42 -21.41
C SER A 44 -4.18 -4.08 -21.13
N VAL A 45 -3.92 -3.14 -20.21
CA VAL A 45 -2.57 -2.77 -19.78
C VAL A 45 -1.98 -3.80 -18.81
N PHE A 46 -2.83 -4.49 -18.05
CA PHE A 46 -2.43 -5.42 -16.99
C PHE A 46 -2.50 -6.89 -17.42
N GLU A 47 -3.41 -7.23 -18.34
CA GLU A 47 -3.65 -8.61 -18.76
C GLU A 47 -2.38 -9.28 -19.33
N GLY A 48 -2.01 -10.41 -18.74
CA GLY A 48 -0.82 -11.16 -19.14
C GLY A 48 0.52 -10.53 -18.73
N LYS A 49 0.51 -9.47 -17.89
CA LYS A 49 1.72 -8.75 -17.48
C LYS A 49 2.21 -9.15 -16.10
N ILE A 50 3.49 -8.87 -15.86
CA ILE A 50 4.09 -8.91 -14.52
C ILE A 50 4.08 -7.48 -13.98
N VAL A 51 3.59 -7.30 -12.75
CA VAL A 51 3.40 -5.99 -12.11
C VAL A 51 4.21 -5.93 -10.80
N LEU A 52 4.75 -4.75 -10.49
CA LEU A 52 5.39 -4.44 -9.22
C LEU A 52 4.57 -3.36 -8.51
N ASP A 53 4.13 -3.64 -7.29
CA ASP A 53 3.42 -2.73 -6.40
C ASP A 53 4.37 -2.30 -5.28
N VAL A 54 4.74 -1.02 -5.25
CA VAL A 54 5.75 -0.44 -4.35
C VAL A 54 5.06 0.32 -3.23
N GLY A 55 5.30 -0.07 -1.98
CA GLY A 55 4.55 0.44 -0.83
C GLY A 55 3.16 -0.18 -0.76
N ALA A 56 3.08 -1.50 -0.93
CA ALA A 56 1.82 -2.20 -1.12
C ALA A 56 0.89 -2.14 0.11
N GLY A 57 1.42 -1.84 1.30
CA GLY A 57 0.67 -1.80 2.55
C GLY A 57 -0.11 -3.10 2.79
N THR A 58 -1.44 -3.03 2.71
CA THR A 58 -2.35 -4.18 2.84
C THR A 58 -2.47 -5.03 1.58
N GLY A 59 -1.85 -4.62 0.47
CA GLY A 59 -1.85 -5.34 -0.81
C GLY A 59 -3.11 -5.12 -1.67
N ILE A 60 -3.97 -4.16 -1.33
CA ILE A 60 -5.25 -3.97 -2.04
C ILE A 60 -5.06 -3.61 -3.54
N LEU A 61 -4.05 -2.81 -3.87
CA LEU A 61 -3.74 -2.46 -5.26
C LEU A 61 -3.21 -3.67 -6.03
N SER A 62 -2.36 -4.48 -5.39
CA SER A 62 -1.91 -5.75 -5.92
C SER A 62 -3.07 -6.69 -6.28
N ILE A 63 -4.12 -6.74 -5.45
CA ILE A 63 -5.33 -7.53 -5.75
C ILE A 63 -6.06 -7.00 -6.98
N PHE A 64 -6.21 -5.68 -7.12
CA PHE A 64 -6.84 -5.09 -8.31
C PHE A 64 -6.06 -5.38 -9.59
N CYS A 65 -4.73 -5.32 -9.55
CA CYS A 65 -3.87 -5.70 -10.67
C CYS A 65 -4.06 -7.17 -11.05
N ALA A 66 -4.17 -8.08 -10.06
CA ALA A 66 -4.47 -9.48 -10.31
C ALA A 66 -5.87 -9.68 -10.92
N GLN A 67 -6.89 -8.97 -10.43
CA GLN A 67 -8.25 -8.99 -11.00
C GLN A 67 -8.29 -8.44 -12.43
N ALA A 68 -7.44 -7.47 -12.75
CA ALA A 68 -7.23 -6.96 -14.10
C ALA A 68 -6.47 -7.93 -15.02
N GLY A 69 -6.07 -9.11 -14.52
CA GLY A 69 -5.48 -10.18 -15.34
C GLY A 69 -3.96 -10.18 -15.36
N ALA A 70 -3.29 -9.49 -14.44
CA ALA A 70 -1.84 -9.63 -14.28
C ALA A 70 -1.48 -11.10 -14.02
N THR A 71 -0.47 -11.59 -14.73
CA THR A 71 0.07 -12.96 -14.57
C THR A 71 0.74 -13.13 -13.22
N LYS A 72 1.42 -12.09 -12.73
CA LYS A 72 2.07 -12.09 -11.44
C LYS A 72 2.18 -10.66 -10.92
N VAL A 73 1.95 -10.48 -9.63
CA VAL A 73 2.15 -9.20 -8.95
C VAL A 73 3.16 -9.39 -7.82
N PHE A 74 4.20 -8.59 -7.82
CA PHE A 74 5.16 -8.48 -6.72
C PHE A 74 4.75 -7.31 -5.84
N ALA A 75 4.33 -7.57 -4.61
CA ALA A 75 3.99 -6.57 -3.63
C ALA A 75 5.19 -6.35 -2.70
N VAL A 76 5.74 -5.14 -2.66
CA VAL A 76 6.86 -4.78 -1.79
C VAL A 76 6.39 -3.75 -0.78
N GLU A 77 6.60 -4.03 0.50
CA GLU A 77 6.25 -3.16 1.62
C GLU A 77 7.41 -3.11 2.60
N ALA A 78 7.79 -1.90 3.04
CA ALA A 78 8.92 -1.68 3.94
C ALA A 78 8.50 -1.60 5.42
N SER A 79 7.21 -1.40 5.70
CA SER A 79 6.65 -1.34 7.05
C SER A 79 6.27 -2.72 7.60
N LYS A 80 6.15 -2.80 8.93
CA LYS A 80 5.68 -3.99 9.66
C LYS A 80 4.25 -4.42 9.34
N THR A 81 3.51 -3.67 8.50
CA THR A 81 2.21 -4.09 7.99
C THR A 81 2.29 -5.41 7.20
N ALA A 82 3.48 -5.74 6.66
CA ALA A 82 3.77 -7.02 6.03
C ALA A 82 3.99 -8.19 7.03
N GLU A 83 4.23 -7.92 8.32
CA GLU A 83 4.46 -8.94 9.37
C GLU A 83 3.14 -9.56 9.87
N GLY A 84 2.22 -9.87 8.93
CA GLY A 84 1.09 -10.76 9.16
C GLY A 84 1.39 -12.24 8.84
N TRP A 85 2.61 -12.53 8.38
CA TRP A 85 3.04 -13.90 8.11
C TRP A 85 3.98 -14.37 9.23
N PRO A 86 3.54 -15.27 10.12
CA PRO A 86 4.45 -15.86 11.10
C PRO A 86 5.48 -16.71 10.34
N ASP A 87 6.74 -16.39 10.59
CA ASP A 87 7.94 -17.14 10.19
C ASP A 87 8.30 -17.09 8.68
N SER A 88 9.09 -16.08 8.33
CA SER A 88 10.14 -16.20 7.31
C SER A 88 11.48 -16.52 7.96
#